data_AF-A0A7V9TF22-F1
#
_entry.id   AF-A0A7V9TF22-F1
#
_cell.length_a   1.000
_cell.length_b   1.000
_cell.length_c   1.000
_cell.angle_alpha   90.00
_cell.angle_beta   90.00
_cell.angle_gamma   90.00
#
_symmetry.space_group_name_H-M   'P 1'
#
loop_
_entity.id
_entity.type
_entity.pdbx_description
1 polymer ?
#
loop_
_entity_poly.entity_id
_entity_poly.type
_entity_poly.pdbx_seq_one_letter_code
_entity_poly.pdbx_strand_id
1 'polypeptide(L)'
;EEDGTLVRVERDFDAVAGISHERLLWRDPAGAEGEKEHSVRVRCASEWNALLATAGFEPIACYGSWDLEPFSLTAERLIVVAEAGPSL
;
A
#
# COMPACT_ATOMS: atom_id res chain seq x y z
N GLU A 1 -6.87 -0.07 -23.29
CA GLU A 1 -7.99 -0.62 -24.07
C GLU A 1 -8.60 -1.73 -23.24
N GLU A 2 -9.91 -1.73 -23.02
CA GLU A 2 -10.59 -2.79 -22.25
C GLU A 2 -10.85 -3.98 -23.19
N ASP A 3 -10.39 -5.17 -22.82
CA ASP A 3 -10.49 -6.39 -23.65
C ASP A 3 -11.83 -7.12 -23.51
N GLY A 4 -12.76 -6.57 -22.72
CA GLY A 4 -14.07 -7.17 -22.44
C GLY A 4 -14.09 -8.08 -21.21
N THR A 5 -13.00 -8.18 -20.45
CA THR A 5 -12.97 -8.90 -19.17
C THR A 5 -13.85 -8.20 -18.13
N LEU A 6 -14.79 -8.94 -17.56
CA LEU A 6 -15.62 -8.49 -16.45
C LEU A 6 -14.88 -8.72 -15.14
N VAL A 7 -14.77 -7.68 -14.32
CA VAL A 7 -14.11 -7.75 -13.01
C VAL A 7 -15.06 -7.24 -11.93
N ARG A 8 -15.28 -8.05 -10.90
CA ARG A 8 -15.95 -7.66 -9.65
C ARG A 8 -14.91 -7.59 -8.55
N VAL A 9 -14.87 -6.46 -7.85
CA VAL A 9 -13.98 -6.26 -6.70
C VAL A 9 -14.81 -6.02 -5.45
N GLU A 10 -14.55 -6.81 -4.41
CA GLU A 10 -15.09 -6.63 -3.07
C GLU A 10 -13.97 -6.16 -2.15
N ARG A 11 -14.24 -5.08 -1.40
CA ARG A 11 -13.27 -4.47 -0.48
C ARG A 11 -13.89 -4.32 0.89
N ASP A 12 -13.13 -4.72 1.90
CA ASP A 12 -13.44 -4.51 3.31
C ASP A 12 -12.21 -3.92 4.01
N PHE A 13 -12.43 -3.02 4.98
CA PHE A 13 -11.35 -2.37 5.71
C PHE A 13 -11.53 -2.52 7.21
N ASP A 14 -10.64 -3.30 7.84
CA ASP A 14 -10.50 -3.35 9.29
C ASP A 14 -9.69 -2.14 9.75
N ALA A 15 -10.41 -1.10 10.18
CA ALA A 15 -9.82 0.13 10.67
C ALA A 15 -9.02 -0.01 11.97
N VAL A 16 -9.26 -1.09 12.76
CA VAL A 16 -8.54 -1.34 14.01
C VAL A 16 -7.20 -2.00 13.72
N ALA A 17 -7.19 -3.00 12.84
CA ALA A 17 -5.96 -3.69 12.43
C ALA A 17 -5.17 -2.95 11.33
N GLY A 18 -5.80 -1.95 10.70
CA GLY A 18 -5.28 -1.24 9.54
C GLY A 18 -5.13 -2.15 8.32
N ILE A 19 -6.05 -3.11 8.12
CA ILE A 19 -5.93 -4.10 7.04
C ILE A 19 -7.03 -3.87 6.01
N SER A 20 -6.62 -3.69 4.75
CA SER A 20 -7.49 -3.73 3.59
C SER A 20 -7.53 -5.16 3.05
N HIS A 21 -8.72 -5.73 2.98
CA HIS A 21 -9.00 -7.01 2.34
C HIS A 21 -9.61 -6.76 0.97
N GLU A 22 -9.07 -7.43 -0.06
CA GLU A 22 -9.62 -7.35 -1.40
C GLU A 22 -9.79 -8.75 -2.00
N ARG A 23 -11.00 -9.00 -2.50
CA ARG A 23 -11.37 -10.17 -3.28
C ARG A 23 -11.76 -9.74 -4.69
N LEU A 24 -11.10 -10.32 -5.68
CA LEU A 24 -11.28 -9.99 -7.09
C LEU A 24 -11.75 -11.24 -7.84
N LEU A 25 -12.91 -11.14 -8.46
CA LEU A 25 -13.49 -12.17 -9.32
C LEU A 25 -13.48 -11.65 -10.75
N TRP A 26 -13.00 -12.44 -11.70
CA TRP A 26 -12.93 -12.03 -13.09
C TRP A 26 -13.47 -13.11 -14.04
N ARG A 27 -14.00 -12.67 -15.18
CA ARG A 27 -14.40 -13.51 -16.31
C ARG A 27 -14.01 -12.84 -17.62
N ASP A 28 -13.23 -13.51 -18.46
CA ASP A 28 -12.84 -13.00 -19.78
C ASP A 28 -13.93 -13.26 -20.84
N PRO A 29 -13.83 -12.67 -22.05
CA PRO A 29 -14.79 -12.91 -23.13
C PRO A 29 -14.80 -14.35 -23.68
N ALA A 30 -13.72 -15.11 -23.50
CA ALA A 30 -13.64 -16.52 -23.87
C ALA A 30 -14.32 -17.44 -22.83
N GLY A 31 -14.75 -16.88 -21.70
CA GLY A 31 -15.41 -17.56 -20.60
C GLY A 31 -14.46 -18.13 -19.54
N ALA A 32 -13.16 -17.82 -19.60
CA ALA A 32 -12.24 -18.17 -18.51
C ALA A 32 -12.56 -17.32 -17.29
N GLU A 33 -12.47 -17.93 -16.11
CA GLU A 33 -12.75 -17.28 -14.83
C GLU A 33 -11.59 -17.44 -13.88
N GLY A 34 -11.51 -16.52 -12.93
CA GLY A 34 -10.61 -16.68 -11.81
C GLY A 34 -10.92 -15.79 -10.63
N GLU A 35 -10.20 -16.08 -9.57
CA GLU A 35 -10.32 -15.40 -8.29
C GLU A 35 -8.93 -15.05 -7.77
N LYS A 36 -8.82 -13.89 -7.15
CA LYS A 36 -7.63 -13.46 -6.41
C LYS A 36 -8.07 -12.81 -5.11
N GLU A 37 -7.55 -13.32 -4.00
CA GLU A 37 -7.68 -12.71 -2.69
C GLU A 37 -6.33 -12.21 -2.19
N HIS A 38 -6.31 -11.04 -1.58
CA HIS A 38 -5.13 -10.55 -0.86
C HIS A 38 -5.53 -9.62 0.28
N SER A 39 -4.58 -9.39 1.18
CA SER A 39 -4.74 -8.50 2.32
C SER A 39 -3.49 -7.66 2.50
N VAL A 40 -3.68 -6.36 2.69
CA VAL A 40 -2.58 -5.39 2.83
C VAL A 40 -2.78 -4.62 4.10
N ARG A 41 -1.75 -4.57 4.95
CA ARG A 41 -1.75 -3.67 6.10
C ARG A 41 -1.31 -2.28 5.65
N VAL A 42 -2.22 -1.31 5.75
CA VAL A 42 -1.97 0.10 5.47
C VAL A 42 -1.54 0.78 6.77
N ARG A 43 -0.43 1.52 6.70
CA ARG A 43 0.16 2.25 7.83
C ARG A 43 0.37 3.69 7.42
N CYS A 44 0.09 4.62 8.33
CA CYS A 44 0.38 6.03 8.09
C CYS A 44 1.89 6.34 8.25
N ALA A 45 2.31 7.53 7.82
CA ALA A 45 3.73 7.92 7.88
C ALA A 45 4.32 7.87 9.29
N SER A 46 3.56 8.24 10.32
CA SER A 46 4.03 8.19 11.71
C SER A 46 4.27 6.76 12.20
N GLU A 47 3.44 5.80 11.77
CA GLU A 47 3.66 4.39 12.11
C GLU A 47 4.89 3.82 11.41
N TRP A 48 5.11 4.16 10.14
CA TRP A 48 6.33 3.78 9.44
C TRP A 48 7.57 4.36 10.11
N ASN A 49 7.53 5.63 10.54
CA ASN A 49 8.64 6.25 11.27
C ASN A 49 8.94 5.49 12.58
N ALA A 50 7.91 5.12 13.34
CA ALA A 50 8.09 4.34 14.56
C ALA A 50 8.66 2.94 14.30
N LEU A 51 8.22 2.26 13.24
CA LEU A 51 8.73 0.94 12.85
C LEU A 51 10.19 1.01 12.39
N LEU A 52 10.55 2.02 11.60
CA LEU A 52 11.93 2.26 11.16
C LEU A 52 12.84 2.56 12.35
N ALA A 53 12.42 3.44 13.26
CA ALA A 53 13.17 3.73 14.49
C ALA A 53 13.39 2.46 15.34
N THR A 54 12.35 1.62 15.47
CA THR A 54 12.46 0.33 16.18
C THR A 54 13.44 -0.63 15.50
N ALA A 55 13.57 -0.55 14.17
CA ALA A 55 14.51 -1.32 13.37
C ALA A 55 15.92 -0.71 13.33
N GLY A 56 16.17 0.41 14.03
CA GLY A 56 17.46 1.08 14.05
C GLY A 56 17.73 1.97 12.83
N PHE A 57 16.68 2.51 12.20
CA PHE A 57 16.78 3.48 11.11
C PHE A 57 16.22 4.84 11.55
N GLU A 58 16.82 5.92 11.09
CA GLU A 58 16.32 7.30 11.29
C GLU A 58 15.63 7.79 10.01
N PRO A 59 14.31 8.02 10.00
CA PRO A 59 13.60 8.59 8.86
C PRO A 59 13.99 10.04 8.62
N ILE A 60 14.45 10.37 7.41
CA ILE A 60 14.93 11.71 7.05
C ILE A 60 14.00 12.47 6.09
N ALA A 61 13.14 11.76 5.35
CA ALA A 61 12.17 12.37 4.45
C ALA A 61 10.96 11.47 4.16
N CYS A 62 9.83 12.07 3.82
CA CYS A 62 8.62 11.40 3.34
C CYS A 62 8.12 12.06 2.05
N TYR A 63 7.97 11.28 1.00
CA TYR A 63 7.52 11.73 -0.32
C TYR A 63 6.22 11.03 -0.73
N GLY A 64 5.41 11.75 -1.51
CA GLY A 64 4.17 11.26 -2.12
C GLY A 64 4.34 10.66 -3.52
N SER A 65 5.50 10.86 -4.14
CA SER A 65 5.81 10.41 -5.50
C SER A 65 7.31 10.18 -5.69
N TRP A 66 7.67 9.50 -6.79
CA TRP A 66 9.06 9.23 -7.16
C TRP A 66 9.82 10.47 -7.63
N ASP A 67 9.10 11.54 -7.98
CA ASP A 67 9.66 12.85 -8.35
C ASP A 67 10.01 13.71 -7.13
N LEU A 68 9.99 13.10 -5.93
CA LEU A 68 10.31 13.72 -4.64
C LEU A 68 9.32 14.82 -4.22
N GLU A 69 8.07 14.76 -4.68
CA GLU A 69 7.02 15.65 -4.16
C GLU A 69 6.74 15.32 -2.69
N PRO A 70 6.57 16.33 -1.82
CA PRO A 70 6.26 16.11 -0.41
C PRO A 70 5.01 15.25 -0.23
N PHE A 71 5.05 14.35 0.76
CA PHE A 71 3.88 13.54 1.10
C PHE A 71 2.70 14.44 1.53
N SER A 72 1.50 14.13 1.05
CA SER A 72 0.28 14.89 1.32
C SER A 72 -0.89 13.96 1.63
N LEU A 73 -2.00 14.52 2.14
CA LEU A 73 -3.20 13.77 2.48
C LEU A 73 -3.84 13.05 1.27
N THR A 74 -3.57 13.51 0.06
CA THR A 74 -4.11 12.95 -1.19
C THR A 74 -3.09 12.16 -1.98
N ALA A 75 -1.88 11.95 -1.44
CA ALA A 75 -0.86 11.17 -2.09
C ALA A 75 -1.26 9.69 -2.12
N GLU A 76 -1.19 9.08 -3.31
CA GLU A 76 -1.49 7.65 -3.50
C GLU A 76 -0.34 6.74 -3.04
N ARG A 77 0.84 7.31 -2.78
CA ARG A 77 2.03 6.60 -2.33
C ARG A 77 2.63 7.30 -1.12
N LEU A 78 3.30 6.49 -0.30
CA LEU A 78 4.19 6.95 0.75
C LEU A 78 5.56 6.32 0.50
N ILE A 79 6.57 7.17 0.30
CA ILE A 79 7.97 6.77 0.18
C ILE A 79 8.69 7.37 1.38
N VAL A 80 9.19 6.52 2.27
CA VAL A 80 9.99 6.94 3.42
C VAL A 80 11.46 6.71 3.11
N VAL A 81 12.26 7.76 3.21
CA VAL A 81 13.72 7.67 3.12
C VAL A 81 14.26 7.67 4.54
N ALA A 82 15.13 6.71 4.84
CA ALA A 82 15.77 6.60 6.14
C ALA A 82 17.25 6.25 5.98
N GLU A 83 18.05 6.68 6.95
CA GLU A 83 19.44 6.27 7.09
C GLU A 83 19.58 5.23 8.20
N ALA A 84 20.67 4.46 8.18
CA ALA A 84 21.00 3.62 9.32
C ALA A 84 21.20 4.53 10.54
N GLY A 85 20.47 4.26 11.62
CA GLY A 85 20.65 4.95 12.87
C GLY A 85 22.05 4.71 13.43
N PRO A 86 22.53 5.58 14.34
CA PRO A 86 23.83 5.39 14.96
C PRO A 86 23.89 4.00 15.60
N SER A 87 24.88 3.19 15.18
CA SER A 87 25.17 1.93 15.84
C SER A 87 25.47 2.20 17.32
N LEU A 88 24.66 1.61 18.20
CA LEU A 88 24.85 1.62 19.64
C LEU A 88 26.22 1.03 20.03
#